data_AF-A0A093J972-F1
#
_entry.id   AF-A0A093J972-F1
#
_cell.length_a   1.000
_cell.length_b   1.000
_cell.length_c   1.000
_cell.angle_alpha   90.00
_cell.angle_beta   90.00
_cell.angle_gamma   90.00
#
_symmetry.space_group_name_H-M   'P 1'
#
loop_
_entity.id
_entity.type
_entity.pdbx_description
1 polymer ?
#
loop_
_entity_poly.entity_id
_entity_poly.type
_entity_poly.pdbx_seq_one_letter_code
_entity_poly.pdbx_strand_id
1 'polypeptide(L)'
;FICRVFSAYIKEVDEKPASTPWGSKMPFGQLMSEFGGAGSGGWVHSVSFSASGNRLAWVSHDSTVSVADASKNMMVSQLKTEFLPLLSVSFVSENSVVAAGHDCCPMLFNCDDRGLLTFVSKLDIPKQSIQRNISAMERFRNMDKRATTEDRNTTLETLHQNSITQVSIYEIDKRDCRKFCTTGIDGAMTIWDFKTLESSIQGLRIM
;
A
#
# COMPACT_ATOMS: atom_id res chain seq x y z
N PHE A 1 18.32 3.59 -0.25
CA PHE A 1 18.45 2.93 -1.57
C PHE A 1 17.96 3.88 -2.66
N ILE A 2 17.93 3.45 -3.92
CA ILE A 2 17.60 4.27 -5.08
C ILE A 2 16.44 3.60 -5.84
N CYS A 3 15.44 4.39 -6.26
CA CYS A 3 14.40 3.95 -7.18
C CYS A 3 14.76 4.41 -8.61
N ARG A 4 14.65 3.51 -9.60
CA ARG A 4 15.03 3.79 -10.99
C ARG A 4 13.93 3.39 -11.96
N VAL A 5 13.77 4.17 -13.00
CA VAL A 5 12.91 3.86 -14.15
C VAL A 5 13.78 3.56 -15.35
N PHE A 6 13.59 2.39 -15.95
CA PHE A 6 14.29 1.98 -17.16
C PHE A 6 13.31 1.79 -18.32
N SER A 7 13.78 2.05 -19.54
CA SER A 7 13.06 1.62 -20.73
C SER A 7 13.16 0.10 -20.92
N ALA A 8 12.02 -0.53 -21.19
CA ALA A 8 11.92 -1.92 -21.61
C ALA A 8 11.58 -2.08 -23.11
N TYR A 9 11.55 -1.00 -23.90
CA TYR A 9 11.19 -1.05 -25.33
C TYR A 9 12.23 -1.79 -26.18
N ILE A 10 11.77 -2.74 -27.00
CA ILE A 10 12.57 -3.51 -27.94
C ILE A 10 12.05 -3.28 -29.36
N LYS A 11 12.85 -2.62 -30.21
CA LYS A 11 12.48 -2.15 -31.56
C LYS A 11 11.86 -3.20 -32.50
N GLU A 12 12.22 -4.47 -32.32
CA GLU A 12 11.78 -5.56 -33.20
C GLU A 12 10.66 -6.42 -32.59
N VAL A 13 10.30 -6.16 -31.34
CA VAL A 13 9.28 -6.92 -30.59
C VAL A 13 8.06 -6.05 -30.32
N ASP A 14 8.28 -4.80 -29.94
CA ASP A 14 7.25 -3.87 -29.52
C ASP A 14 6.90 -2.85 -30.61
N GLU A 15 5.67 -2.35 -30.58
CA GLU A 15 5.32 -1.15 -31.34
C GLU A 15 6.14 0.05 -30.85
N LYS A 16 6.57 0.90 -31.79
CA LYS A 16 7.37 2.09 -31.45
C LYS A 16 6.57 2.98 -30.49
N PRO A 17 7.04 3.20 -29.26
CA PRO A 17 6.29 3.94 -28.26
C PRO A 17 6.22 5.42 -28.61
N ALA A 18 5.11 6.05 -28.22
CA ALA A 18 5.00 7.50 -28.20
C ALA A 18 5.97 8.11 -27.17
N SER A 19 6.29 9.39 -27.33
CA SER A 19 7.04 10.11 -26.30
C SER A 19 6.23 10.13 -25.01
N THR A 20 6.87 9.80 -23.89
CA THR A 20 6.26 9.88 -22.57
C THR A 20 6.88 11.05 -21.79
N PRO A 21 6.25 11.49 -20.68
CA PRO A 21 6.89 12.45 -19.79
C PRO A 21 8.23 11.95 -19.20
N TRP A 22 8.46 10.63 -19.18
CA TRP A 22 9.72 10.00 -18.78
C TRP A 22 10.85 10.19 -19.80
N GLY A 23 10.52 10.39 -21.07
CA GLY A 23 11.48 10.69 -22.11
C GLY A 23 11.02 10.26 -23.52
N SER A 24 11.75 10.76 -24.51
CA SER A 24 11.46 10.53 -25.94
C SER A 24 12.39 9.50 -26.60
N LYS A 25 13.56 9.25 -26.02
CA LYS A 25 14.51 8.22 -26.47
C LYS A 25 14.56 7.10 -25.46
N MET A 26 14.02 5.94 -25.84
CA MET A 26 13.78 4.83 -24.92
C MET A 26 14.42 3.51 -25.41
N PRO A 27 15.71 3.44 -25.80
CA PRO A 27 16.30 2.14 -26.13
C PRO A 27 16.26 1.19 -24.92
N PHE A 28 16.21 -0.12 -25.16
CA PHE A 28 16.19 -1.13 -24.10
C PHE A 28 17.31 -0.90 -23.07
N GLY A 29 16.94 -0.88 -21.79
CA GLY A 29 17.87 -0.67 -20.67
C GLY A 29 18.25 0.79 -20.41
N GLN A 30 17.72 1.76 -21.17
CA GLN A 30 17.97 3.18 -20.92
C GLN A 30 17.46 3.59 -19.53
N LEU A 31 18.32 4.19 -18.71
CA LEU A 31 17.90 4.86 -17.48
C LEU A 31 17.13 6.14 -17.85
N MET A 32 15.84 6.17 -17.51
CA MET A 32 14.93 7.28 -17.78
C MET A 32 14.91 8.27 -16.62
N SER A 33 14.90 7.77 -15.38
CA SER A 33 14.89 8.59 -14.18
C SER A 33 15.46 7.82 -12.99
N GLU A 34 16.07 8.55 -12.05
CA GLU A 34 16.62 8.02 -10.81
C GLU A 34 16.16 8.91 -9.65
N PHE A 35 15.67 8.29 -8.58
CA PHE A 35 15.17 8.95 -7.38
C PHE A 35 15.86 8.41 -6.13
N GLY A 36 16.35 9.31 -5.27
CA GLY A 36 17.05 8.97 -4.03
C GLY A 36 18.56 9.15 -4.11
N GLY A 37 19.32 8.43 -3.27
CA GLY A 37 20.80 8.39 -3.32
C GLY A 37 21.54 9.34 -2.37
N ALA A 38 20.88 10.32 -1.74
CA ALA A 38 21.50 11.16 -0.72
C ALA A 38 21.11 10.69 0.69
N GLY A 39 22.01 9.96 1.37
CA GLY A 39 22.07 9.67 2.82
C GLY A 39 20.78 9.48 3.65
N SER A 40 20.67 8.32 4.33
CA SER A 40 19.59 7.85 5.24
C SER A 40 18.38 7.11 4.64
N GLY A 41 18.42 6.73 3.35
CA GLY A 41 17.31 6.01 2.71
C GLY A 41 17.27 4.51 2.98
N GLY A 42 16.08 3.95 3.23
CA GLY A 42 15.82 2.50 3.39
C GLY A 42 15.82 1.71 2.06
N TRP A 43 15.74 0.37 2.14
CA TRP A 43 15.50 -0.50 0.98
C TRP A 43 14.16 -0.16 0.32
N VAL A 44 14.10 -0.05 -1.01
CA VAL A 44 12.81 0.07 -1.71
C VAL A 44 12.23 -1.33 -1.83
N HIS A 45 11.06 -1.56 -1.22
CA HIS A 45 10.42 -2.88 -1.21
C HIS A 45 9.48 -3.10 -2.40
N SER A 46 8.76 -2.06 -2.80
CA SER A 46 7.78 -2.14 -3.87
C SER A 46 7.69 -0.82 -4.61
N VAL A 47 7.37 -0.93 -5.91
CA VAL A 47 7.10 0.18 -6.82
C VAL A 47 5.80 -0.07 -7.58
N SER A 48 5.07 0.98 -7.95
CA SER A 48 3.88 0.86 -8.79
C SER A 48 3.69 2.11 -9.64
N PHE A 49 3.54 1.94 -10.95
CA PHE A 49 3.03 2.99 -11.83
C PHE A 49 1.53 3.23 -11.62
N SER A 50 1.09 4.47 -11.81
CA SER A 50 -0.32 4.84 -11.97
C SER A 50 -0.85 4.31 -13.30
N ALA A 51 -2.16 4.38 -13.52
CA ALA A 51 -2.77 3.77 -14.71
C ALA A 51 -2.50 4.55 -16.01
N SER A 52 -2.23 5.85 -15.90
CA SER A 52 -1.70 6.68 -16.99
C SER A 52 -0.21 6.41 -17.25
N GLY A 53 0.50 5.82 -16.29
CA GLY A 53 1.95 5.64 -16.33
C GLY A 53 2.74 6.92 -16.02
N ASN A 54 2.10 8.06 -15.79
CA ASN A 54 2.78 9.33 -15.55
C ASN A 54 3.33 9.47 -14.13
N ARG A 55 2.80 8.68 -13.18
CA ARG A 55 3.24 8.69 -11.79
C ARG A 55 3.82 7.35 -11.38
N LEU A 56 4.85 7.39 -10.53
CA LEU A 56 5.47 6.23 -9.93
C LEU A 56 5.44 6.36 -8.41
N ALA A 57 4.82 5.39 -7.73
CA ALA A 57 4.85 5.29 -6.28
C ALA A 57 5.87 4.25 -5.85
N TRP A 58 6.50 4.47 -4.69
CA TRP A 58 7.33 3.45 -4.05
C TRP A 58 7.27 3.57 -2.53
N VAL A 59 7.57 2.45 -1.86
CA VAL A 59 7.67 2.37 -0.41
C VAL A 59 9.03 1.83 0.01
N SER A 60 9.55 2.37 1.12
CA SER A 60 10.90 2.06 1.57
C SER A 60 10.94 1.60 3.02
N HIS A 61 12.00 0.84 3.37
CA HIS A 61 12.23 0.29 4.71
C HIS A 61 12.39 1.36 5.80
N ASP A 62 12.61 2.61 5.42
CA ASP A 62 12.65 3.75 6.34
C ASP A 62 11.25 4.32 6.63
N SER A 63 10.17 3.55 6.47
CA SER A 63 8.79 4.02 6.70
C SER A 63 8.43 5.28 5.89
N THR A 64 8.84 5.31 4.62
CA THR A 64 8.43 6.37 3.69
C THR A 64 7.58 5.82 2.56
N VAL A 65 6.57 6.61 2.17
CA VAL A 65 5.85 6.47 0.90
C VAL A 65 6.26 7.65 0.03
N SER A 66 6.58 7.38 -1.23
CA SER A 66 6.97 8.43 -2.17
C SER A 66 6.20 8.29 -3.48
N VAL A 67 5.95 9.41 -4.14
CA VAL A 67 5.36 9.47 -5.48
C VAL A 67 6.15 10.47 -6.33
N ALA A 68 6.64 10.03 -7.48
CA ALA A 68 7.19 10.88 -8.53
C ALA A 68 6.14 11.13 -9.61
N ASP A 69 6.01 12.37 -10.07
CA ASP A 69 5.14 12.77 -11.18
C ASP A 69 5.99 13.28 -12.36
N ALA A 70 6.11 12.45 -13.39
CA ALA A 70 6.89 12.76 -14.58
C ALA A 70 6.27 13.90 -15.41
N SER A 71 4.95 14.08 -15.33
CA SER A 71 4.26 15.19 -16.00
C SER A 71 4.59 16.56 -15.38
N LYS A 72 5.14 16.57 -14.17
CA LYS A 72 5.54 17.77 -13.43
C LYS A 72 7.04 17.83 -13.19
N ASN A 73 7.81 17.60 -14.25
CA ASN A 73 9.27 17.70 -14.23
C ASN A 73 9.91 16.78 -13.16
N MET A 74 9.45 15.53 -13.09
CA MET A 74 9.96 14.53 -12.14
C MET A 74 9.83 14.92 -10.66
N MET A 75 8.87 15.77 -10.32
CA MET A 75 8.65 16.20 -8.94
C MET A 75 8.35 15.00 -8.05
N VAL A 76 9.09 14.90 -6.94
CA VAL A 76 8.93 13.85 -5.93
C VAL A 76 8.25 14.42 -4.69
N SER A 77 7.16 13.78 -4.29
CA SER A 77 6.55 13.93 -2.98
C SER A 77 6.96 12.76 -2.11
N GLN A 78 7.38 13.03 -0.88
CA GLN A 78 7.70 11.99 0.09
C GLN A 78 6.99 12.25 1.40
N LEU A 79 6.36 11.21 1.92
CA LEU A 79 5.70 11.21 3.22
C LEU A 79 6.40 10.21 4.12
N LYS A 80 7.06 10.72 5.17
CA LYS A 80 7.54 9.90 6.29
C LYS A 80 6.37 9.61 7.21
N THR A 81 6.11 8.34 7.49
CA THR A 81 5.03 7.91 8.37
C THR A 81 5.55 7.55 9.76
N GLU A 82 4.66 7.58 10.74
CA GLU A 82 4.92 7.03 12.09
C GLU A 82 4.75 5.49 12.15
N PHE A 83 4.24 4.89 11.08
CA PHE A 83 4.02 3.46 10.94
C PHE A 83 5.31 2.67 10.73
N LEU A 84 5.24 1.36 10.93
CA LEU A 84 6.29 0.42 10.57
C LEU A 84 6.46 0.35 9.04
N PRO A 85 7.59 -0.20 8.56
CA PRO A 85 7.87 -0.18 7.14
C PRO A 85 6.82 -0.91 6.29
N LEU A 86 6.50 -0.28 5.16
CA LEU A 86 5.58 -0.81 4.16
C LEU A 86 6.35 -1.68 3.18
N LEU A 87 5.76 -2.81 2.78
CA LEU A 87 6.38 -3.81 1.91
C LEU A 87 5.80 -3.81 0.50
N SER A 88 4.54 -3.41 0.34
CA SER A 88 3.86 -3.40 -0.95
C SER A 88 3.08 -2.10 -1.14
N VAL A 89 3.02 -1.62 -2.38
CA VAL A 89 2.22 -0.46 -2.78
C VAL A 89 1.59 -0.67 -4.15
N SER A 90 0.33 -0.26 -4.31
CA SER A 90 -0.34 -0.21 -5.60
C SER A 90 -1.16 1.05 -5.73
N PHE A 91 -1.09 1.70 -6.90
CA PHE A 91 -2.12 2.66 -7.29
C PHE A 91 -3.46 1.96 -7.42
N VAL A 92 -4.52 2.62 -6.95
CA VAL A 92 -5.92 2.17 -7.03
C VAL A 92 -6.80 3.20 -7.75
N SER A 93 -6.27 4.42 -7.96
CA SER A 93 -6.75 5.42 -8.91
C SER A 93 -5.53 6.21 -9.43
N GLU A 94 -5.71 7.27 -10.23
CA GLU A 94 -4.59 8.14 -10.62
C GLU A 94 -3.93 8.87 -9.44
N ASN A 95 -4.72 9.16 -8.41
CA ASN A 95 -4.31 9.99 -7.28
C ASN A 95 -4.24 9.21 -5.96
N SER A 96 -4.70 7.97 -5.89
CA SER A 96 -4.73 7.19 -4.65
C SER A 96 -3.90 5.91 -4.73
N VAL A 97 -3.16 5.62 -3.66
CA VAL A 97 -2.39 4.38 -3.49
C VAL A 97 -2.79 3.66 -2.21
N VAL A 98 -2.86 2.34 -2.30
CA VAL A 98 -2.92 1.47 -1.12
C VAL A 98 -1.54 0.89 -0.88
N ALA A 99 -1.06 0.98 0.36
CA ALA A 99 0.18 0.35 0.79
C ALA A 99 -0.03 -0.45 2.07
N ALA A 100 0.77 -1.50 2.26
CA ALA A 100 0.70 -2.37 3.43
C ALA A 100 2.08 -2.96 3.75
N GLY A 101 2.27 -3.41 4.99
CA GLY A 101 3.55 -3.98 5.45
C GLY A 101 3.48 -4.53 6.86
N HIS A 102 4.45 -4.15 7.68
CA HIS A 102 4.67 -4.70 9.03
C HIS A 102 3.61 -4.30 10.06
N ASP A 103 2.82 -3.25 9.81
CA ASP A 103 1.63 -2.91 10.62
C ASP A 103 0.47 -3.91 10.45
N CYS A 104 0.57 -4.88 9.53
CA CYS A 104 -0.47 -5.88 9.27
C CYS A 104 -1.82 -5.26 8.82
N CYS A 105 -1.80 -4.00 8.36
CA CYS A 105 -2.98 -3.21 8.02
C CYS A 105 -2.76 -2.51 6.66
N PRO A 106 -3.67 -2.64 5.69
CA PRO A 106 -3.64 -1.81 4.48
C PRO A 106 -4.01 -0.36 4.80
N MET A 107 -3.29 0.56 4.18
CA MET A 107 -3.37 2.00 4.41
C MET A 107 -3.56 2.73 3.08
N LEU A 108 -4.43 3.73 3.08
CA LEU A 108 -4.70 4.57 1.92
C LEU A 108 -3.94 5.90 2.01
N PHE A 109 -3.34 6.29 0.90
CA PHE A 109 -2.69 7.58 0.71
C PHE A 109 -3.23 8.25 -0.55
N ASN A 110 -3.24 9.57 -0.55
CA ASN A 110 -3.65 10.40 -1.69
C ASN A 110 -2.52 11.33 -2.11
N CYS A 111 -2.26 11.42 -3.41
CA CYS A 111 -1.36 12.37 -4.04
C CYS A 111 -2.18 13.31 -4.91
N ASP A 112 -2.39 14.53 -4.44
CA ASP A 112 -3.25 15.50 -5.13
C ASP A 112 -2.63 16.02 -6.45
N ASP A 113 -3.38 16.85 -7.17
CA ASP A 113 -2.91 17.44 -8.42
C ASP A 113 -1.79 18.47 -8.24
N ARG A 114 -1.48 18.87 -7.01
CA ARG A 114 -0.31 19.69 -6.68
C ARG A 114 0.94 18.84 -6.42
N GLY A 115 0.78 17.53 -6.34
CA GLY A 115 1.85 16.59 -6.01
C GLY A 115 2.07 16.46 -4.50
N LEU A 116 1.11 16.83 -3.65
CA LEU A 116 1.20 16.62 -2.21
C LEU A 116 0.67 15.24 -1.84
N LEU A 117 1.54 14.41 -1.26
CA LEU A 117 1.20 13.08 -0.75
C LEU A 117 0.76 13.18 0.71
N THR A 118 -0.43 12.68 1.02
CA THR A 118 -1.02 12.66 2.35
C THR A 118 -1.51 11.26 2.73
N PHE A 119 -1.43 10.95 4.02
CA PHE A 119 -2.10 9.78 4.58
C PHE A 119 -3.60 10.06 4.72
N VAL A 120 -4.43 9.08 4.36
CA VAL A 120 -5.89 9.19 4.41
C VAL A 120 -6.47 8.37 5.55
N SER A 121 -6.29 7.05 5.54
CA SER A 121 -6.86 6.17 6.58
C SER A 121 -6.19 4.80 6.60
N LYS A 122 -6.23 4.13 7.77
CA LYS A 122 -6.15 2.67 7.86
C LYS A 122 -7.45 2.07 7.32
N LEU A 123 -7.37 0.99 6.55
CA LEU A 123 -8.53 0.37 5.89
C LEU A 123 -9.07 -0.84 6.64
N ASP A 124 -8.29 -1.38 7.57
CA ASP A 124 -8.73 -2.43 8.48
C ASP A 124 -9.22 -1.81 9.79
N ILE A 125 -10.51 -1.46 9.81
CA ILE A 125 -11.16 -0.97 11.02
C ILE A 125 -11.86 -2.15 11.69
N PRO A 126 -11.47 -2.52 12.92
CA PRO A 126 -12.17 -3.55 13.66
C PRO A 126 -13.64 -3.15 13.79
N LYS A 127 -14.54 -4.01 13.30
CA LYS A 127 -15.95 -3.90 13.70
C LYS A 127 -15.94 -4.05 15.22
N GLN A 128 -16.41 -3.03 15.96
CA GLN A 128 -16.56 -3.13 17.41
C GLN A 128 -17.08 -4.52 17.73
N SER A 129 -16.25 -5.33 18.40
CA SER A 129 -16.69 -6.65 18.79
C SER A 129 -17.99 -6.44 19.55
N ILE A 130 -19.08 -7.04 19.09
CA ILE A 130 -20.26 -7.18 19.93
C ILE A 130 -19.70 -7.85 21.16
N GLN A 131 -19.65 -7.13 22.27
CA GLN A 131 -19.08 -7.59 23.52
C GLN A 131 -19.83 -8.89 23.82
N ARG A 132 -19.20 -10.04 23.53
CA ARG A 132 -19.82 -11.33 23.75
C ARG A 132 -20.05 -11.37 25.25
N ASN A 133 -21.31 -11.33 25.66
CA ASN A 133 -21.67 -11.49 27.06
C ASN A 133 -21.22 -12.89 27.49
N ILE A 134 -20.01 -12.97 28.03
CA ILE A 134 -19.45 -14.21 28.57
C ILE A 134 -20.37 -14.61 29.71
N SER A 135 -20.97 -15.79 29.60
CA SER A 135 -21.91 -16.28 30.62
C SER A 135 -21.21 -16.44 31.98
N ALA A 136 -21.97 -16.34 33.08
CA ALA A 136 -21.43 -16.59 34.42
C ALA A 136 -20.78 -17.99 34.52
N MET A 137 -21.34 -18.99 33.82
CA MET A 137 -20.81 -20.37 33.77
C MET A 137 -19.45 -20.44 33.06
N GLU A 138 -19.26 -19.67 32.00
CA GLU A 138 -18.01 -19.60 31.24
C GLU A 138 -16.94 -18.82 32.01
N ARG A 139 -17.33 -17.76 32.72
CA ARG A 139 -16.45 -17.08 33.69
C ARG A 139 -16.00 -18.03 34.81
N PHE A 140 -16.91 -18.86 35.32
CA PHE A 140 -16.59 -19.84 36.36
C PHE A 140 -15.63 -20.93 35.87
N ARG A 141 -15.88 -21.50 34.68
CA ARG A 141 -14.96 -22.47 34.03
C ARG A 141 -13.57 -21.88 33.75
N ASN A 142 -13.51 -20.60 33.40
CA ASN A 142 -12.24 -19.92 33.15
C ASN A 142 -11.51 -19.55 34.45
N MET A 143 -12.19 -19.49 35.58
CA MET A 143 -11.58 -19.18 36.88
C MET A 143 -10.65 -20.31 37.36
N ASP A 144 -11.02 -21.58 37.13
CA ASP A 144 -10.17 -22.75 37.42
C ASP A 144 -8.92 -22.82 36.52
N LYS A 145 -8.94 -22.15 35.36
CA LYS A 145 -7.78 -22.08 34.46
C LYS A 145 -6.78 -20.99 34.85
N ARG A 146 -7.10 -20.11 35.82
CA ARG A 146 -6.27 -18.95 36.20
C ARG A 146 -5.04 -19.27 37.07
N ALA A 147 -4.62 -20.53 37.15
CA ALA A 147 -3.26 -20.85 37.61
C ALA A 147 -2.19 -20.65 36.51
N THR A 148 -2.59 -20.45 35.25
CA THR A 148 -1.67 -20.02 34.18
C THR A 148 -1.79 -18.51 33.99
N THR A 149 -1.00 -17.75 34.75
CA THR A 149 -0.85 -16.30 34.56
C THR A 149 -0.06 -16.01 33.28
N GLU A 150 -0.66 -16.21 32.11
CA GLU A 150 -0.23 -15.59 30.84
C GLU A 150 -1.41 -15.52 29.86
N ASP A 151 -2.34 -14.57 30.07
CA ASP A 151 -3.16 -14.04 28.97
C ASP A 151 -2.27 -13.15 28.07
N ARG A 152 -1.18 -13.71 27.52
CA ARG A 152 -0.48 -13.06 26.41
C ARG A 152 -1.38 -13.25 25.19
N ASN A 153 -2.35 -12.36 25.03
CA ASN A 153 -3.17 -12.34 23.83
C ASN A 153 -2.27 -11.91 22.66
N THR A 154 -1.70 -12.89 21.95
CA THR A 154 -0.80 -12.68 20.81
C THR A 154 -1.55 -12.31 19.53
N THR A 155 -2.88 -12.23 19.58
CA THR A 155 -3.72 -11.88 18.44
C THR A 155 -3.76 -10.37 18.22
N LEU A 156 -3.46 -9.93 17.01
CA LEU A 156 -3.61 -8.55 16.58
C LEU A 156 -5.09 -8.22 16.34
N GLU A 157 -5.45 -6.93 16.44
CA GLU A 157 -6.80 -6.45 16.12
C GLU A 157 -7.08 -6.39 14.60
N THR A 158 -6.03 -6.46 13.78
CA THR A 158 -6.09 -6.51 12.32
C THR A 158 -6.51 -7.90 11.83
N LEU A 159 -7.14 -7.97 10.65
CA LEU A 159 -7.45 -9.23 9.97
C LEU A 159 -6.18 -10.04 9.70
N HIS A 160 -5.11 -9.38 9.24
CA HIS A 160 -3.81 -10.03 9.12
C HIS A 160 -3.12 -10.11 10.49
N GLN A 161 -2.58 -11.28 10.81
CA GLN A 161 -1.90 -11.57 12.07
C GLN A 161 -0.36 -11.54 11.93
N ASN A 162 0.13 -11.19 10.74
CA ASN A 162 1.52 -10.93 10.45
C ASN A 162 1.63 -10.00 9.23
N SER A 163 2.86 -9.63 8.87
CA SER A 163 3.17 -8.64 7.84
C SER A 163 2.47 -8.95 6.51
N ILE A 164 1.84 -7.93 5.93
CA ILE A 164 1.28 -8.00 4.57
C ILE A 164 2.43 -7.83 3.58
N THR A 165 2.64 -8.79 2.69
CA THR A 165 3.76 -8.81 1.75
C THR A 165 3.38 -8.35 0.36
N GLN A 166 2.08 -8.39 0.01
CA GLN A 166 1.62 -7.99 -1.31
C GLN A 166 0.24 -7.35 -1.24
N VAL A 167 0.08 -6.27 -2.01
CA VAL A 167 -1.17 -5.59 -2.37
C VAL A 167 -1.33 -5.72 -3.88
N SER A 168 -2.48 -6.21 -4.34
CA SER A 168 -2.76 -6.39 -5.77
C SER A 168 -4.16 -5.92 -6.14
N ILE A 169 -4.35 -5.46 -7.37
CA ILE A 169 -5.67 -5.14 -7.90
C ILE A 169 -6.44 -6.44 -8.13
N TYR A 170 -7.67 -6.51 -7.62
CA TYR A 170 -8.53 -7.68 -7.74
C TYR A 170 -9.64 -7.47 -8.78
N GLU A 171 -10.26 -6.28 -8.82
CA GLU A 171 -11.37 -6.00 -9.74
C GLU A 171 -11.14 -4.69 -10.52
N ILE A 172 -11.33 -4.78 -11.85
CA ILE A 172 -11.12 -3.75 -12.88
C ILE A 172 -9.65 -3.51 -13.21
N ASP A 173 -9.08 -2.38 -12.82
CA ASP A 173 -7.71 -1.97 -13.09
C ASP A 173 -7.34 -0.81 -12.18
N LYS A 174 -6.18 -0.18 -12.41
CA LYS A 174 -5.70 0.95 -11.60
C LYS A 174 -6.42 2.28 -11.89
N ARG A 175 -7.27 2.36 -12.93
CA ARG A 175 -8.06 3.57 -13.28
C ARG A 175 -9.32 3.66 -12.45
N ASP A 176 -10.02 2.53 -12.28
CA ASP A 176 -11.30 2.40 -11.56
C ASP A 176 -11.27 1.14 -10.66
N CYS A 177 -10.28 1.04 -9.77
CA CYS A 177 -10.16 -0.13 -8.91
C CYS A 177 -11.36 -0.19 -7.95
N ARG A 178 -12.12 -1.28 -7.98
CA ARG A 178 -13.24 -1.50 -7.05
C ARG A 178 -12.86 -2.35 -5.85
N LYS A 179 -11.97 -3.30 -6.08
CA LYS A 179 -11.50 -4.23 -5.07
C LYS A 179 -10.01 -4.48 -5.22
N PHE A 180 -9.34 -4.60 -4.08
CA PHE A 180 -7.95 -5.01 -4.02
C PHE A 180 -7.80 -6.22 -3.08
N CYS A 181 -6.69 -6.93 -3.22
CA CYS A 181 -6.37 -8.10 -2.43
C CYS A 181 -5.06 -7.90 -1.68
N THR A 182 -4.99 -8.35 -0.44
CA THR A 182 -3.76 -8.42 0.35
C THR A 182 -3.43 -9.87 0.70
N THR A 183 -2.14 -10.20 0.66
CA THR A 183 -1.61 -11.49 1.17
C THR A 183 -0.50 -11.24 2.17
N GLY A 184 -0.43 -12.05 3.22
CA GLY A 184 0.54 -11.89 4.30
C GLY A 184 1.33 -13.16 4.64
N ILE A 185 2.34 -13.00 5.49
CA ILE A 185 3.18 -14.09 6.01
C ILE A 185 2.36 -15.04 6.90
N ASP A 186 1.23 -14.56 7.43
CA ASP A 186 0.25 -15.33 8.17
C ASP A 186 -0.52 -16.36 7.31
N GLY A 187 -0.29 -16.37 5.99
CA GLY A 187 -0.98 -17.27 5.06
C GLY A 187 -2.39 -16.81 4.71
N ALA A 188 -2.83 -15.64 5.19
CA ALA A 188 -4.13 -15.08 4.87
C ALA A 188 -4.12 -14.39 3.50
N MET A 189 -5.26 -14.47 2.81
CA MET A 189 -5.57 -13.68 1.63
C MET A 189 -6.91 -12.98 1.85
N THR A 190 -6.91 -11.64 1.82
CA THR A 190 -8.08 -10.82 2.14
C THR A 190 -8.45 -9.95 0.95
N ILE A 191 -9.72 -9.98 0.55
CA ILE A 191 -10.28 -9.10 -0.48
C ILE A 191 -10.98 -7.93 0.20
N TRP A 192 -10.66 -6.73 -0.27
CA TRP A 192 -11.17 -5.47 0.24
C TRP A 192 -12.02 -4.80 -0.83
N ASP A 193 -13.24 -4.39 -0.47
CA ASP A 193 -14.19 -3.72 -1.36
C ASP A 193 -14.30 -2.24 -0.98
N PHE A 194 -13.91 -1.35 -1.90
CA PHE A 194 -13.92 0.07 -1.63
C PHE A 194 -15.32 0.63 -1.35
N LYS A 195 -16.37 0.09 -1.99
CA LYS A 195 -17.75 0.50 -1.69
C LYS A 195 -18.12 0.21 -0.24
N THR A 196 -17.67 -0.94 0.27
CA THR A 196 -17.88 -1.33 1.67
C THR A 196 -17.03 -0.46 2.60
N LEU A 197 -15.77 -0.22 2.23
CA LEU A 197 -14.85 0.62 3.01
C LEU A 197 -15.37 2.05 3.14
N GLU A 198 -15.76 2.69 2.04
CA GLU A 198 -16.33 4.05 2.01
C GLU A 198 -17.60 4.16 2.87
N SER A 199 -18.40 3.09 2.91
CA SER A 199 -19.60 3.04 3.78
C SER A 199 -19.25 2.89 5.26
N SER A 200 -18.12 2.26 5.58
CA SER A 200 -17.70 1.96 6.96
C SER A 200 -16.76 3.01 7.58
N ILE A 201 -16.04 3.77 6.76
CA ILE A 201 -15.03 4.74 7.19
C ILE A 201 -15.54 6.14 6.90
N GLN A 202 -15.92 6.87 7.95
CA GLN A 202 -16.49 8.21 7.80
C GLN A 202 -15.52 9.15 7.09
N GLY A 203 -15.98 9.78 6.00
CA GLY A 203 -15.20 10.76 5.24
C GLY A 203 -14.22 10.14 4.23
N LEU A 204 -14.13 8.82 4.12
CA LEU A 204 -13.33 8.15 3.09
C LEU A 204 -13.98 8.36 1.71
N ARG A 205 -13.20 8.88 0.76
CA ARG A 205 -13.55 8.96 -0.66
C ARG A 205 -12.32 8.64 -1.49
N ILE A 206 -12.48 7.71 -2.43
CA ILE A 206 -11.38 7.23 -3.27
C ILE A 206 -11.57 7.70 -4.73
N MET A 207 -12.81 8.10 -5.06
CA MET A 207 -13.23 8.72 -6.32
C MET A 207 -14.02 10.01 -6.09
#